data_AF-A0A2U2SIN4-F1
#
_entry.id   AF-A0A2U2SIN4-F1
#
_cell.length_a   1.000
_cell.length_b   1.000
_cell.length_c   1.000
_cell.angle_alpha   90.00
_cell.angle_beta   90.00
_cell.angle_gamma   90.00
#
_symmetry.space_group_name_H-M   'P 1'
#
loop_
_entity.id
_entity.type
_entity.pdbx_description
1 polymer ?
#
loop_
_entity_poly.entity_id
_entity_poly.type
_entity_poly.pdbx_seq_one_letter_code
_entity_poly.pdbx_strand_id
1 'polypeptide(L)'
;MNLKQNWPVLSFVTLSLVVLAGVTAVYVAHFGESNPIETETNLLTSVYALVATWMALSVWTLLRGNDSQRGEWAFLSVGIGLWTMAELLWTFLAYMLQETPYPSVADAFWVPGYAMVVVFAFMRYRALRVRWNSKKTQVLLAVFAAFFVLVVIFVILPMLLPGQFDAPLTLLLNIFYPVADLLVLFSALLMALSFAGGRFSAPWAVLAVGLATLSLSDILFIYADWNGLYMAEGNLTPLTAIVDIGNLSAYVLLALGMLLHQRLLSGNLTRELAVSSAIRKAPQRQNAMVFIDSSDRVVFANHNLPQLFWNKQSNLVGKPLGEVLQLSPADAQSIFHELHRSRKGSMEKYIALYPKNGNLMSGWLRIQANFNDLREYTGADITCEMEWQSNSDLEAKASAQTVYAPYTLVFPSREEKLLLDYFSQRVCFLYQTIAQMGGATVVEAFKTLFRSVTQKENCIFSLQDDSMVVEAIPPQPTAYRTMLVALTNYARDMLSVDVVTALTRRVDEMTEKDVLVVAEKFGLRS
;
A
#
# COMPACT_ATOMS: atom_id res chain seq x y z
N MET A 1 12.49 1.94 -13.64
CA MET A 1 11.64 3.12 -13.35
C MET A 1 11.15 3.69 -14.67
N ASN A 2 9.84 3.78 -14.90
CA ASN A 2 9.31 4.16 -16.21
C ASN A 2 9.29 5.69 -16.34
N LEU A 3 10.23 6.26 -17.11
CA LEU A 3 10.48 7.70 -17.20
C LEU A 3 9.25 8.54 -17.62
N LYS A 4 8.33 7.96 -18.41
CA LYS A 4 7.10 8.65 -18.85
C LYS A 4 6.08 8.89 -17.72
N GLN A 5 6.07 8.07 -16.67
CA GLN A 5 5.06 8.17 -15.59
C GLN A 5 5.49 9.12 -14.45
N ASN A 6 6.78 9.43 -14.34
CA ASN A 6 7.36 10.18 -13.22
C ASN A 6 7.93 11.57 -13.61
N TRP A 7 7.69 12.03 -14.84
CA TRP A 7 8.22 13.32 -15.32
C TRP A 7 7.92 14.52 -14.39
N PRO A 8 6.74 14.65 -13.74
CA PRO A 8 6.45 15.80 -12.88
C PRO A 8 7.28 15.80 -11.60
N VAL A 9 7.56 14.62 -11.04
CA VAL A 9 8.44 14.47 -9.87
C VAL A 9 9.87 14.84 -10.25
N LEU A 10 10.35 14.35 -11.41
CA LEU A 10 11.69 14.66 -11.89
C LEU A 10 11.86 16.16 -12.17
N SER A 11 10.87 16.80 -12.80
CA SER A 11 10.87 18.24 -13.06
C SER A 11 10.87 19.05 -11.76
N PHE A 12 10.02 18.68 -10.80
CA PHE A 12 9.99 19.34 -9.49
C PHE A 12 11.34 19.25 -8.78
N VAL A 13 11.91 18.04 -8.68
CA VAL A 13 13.22 17.82 -8.05
C VAL A 13 14.32 18.59 -8.77
N THR A 14 14.36 18.56 -10.10
CA THR A 14 15.38 19.26 -10.88
C THR A 14 15.29 20.77 -10.66
N LEU A 15 14.09 21.35 -10.73
CA LEU A 15 13.87 22.77 -10.48
C LEU A 15 14.26 23.15 -9.06
N SER A 16 13.84 22.38 -8.06
CA SER A 16 14.17 22.67 -6.66
C SER A 16 15.66 22.56 -6.37
N LEU A 17 16.37 21.61 -6.97
CA LEU A 17 17.82 21.51 -6.84
C LEU A 17 18.54 22.70 -7.48
N VAL A 18 18.06 23.19 -8.63
CA VAL A 18 18.62 24.40 -9.27
C VAL A 18 18.39 25.64 -8.40
N VAL A 19 17.18 25.80 -7.84
CA VAL A 19 16.87 26.91 -6.93
C VAL A 19 17.74 26.85 -5.67
N LEU A 20 17.80 25.70 -4.99
CA LEU A 20 18.61 25.51 -3.79
C LEU A 20 20.10 25.76 -4.07
N ALA A 21 20.63 25.23 -5.18
CA ALA A 21 22.02 25.46 -5.56
C ALA A 21 22.30 26.94 -5.87
N GLY A 22 21.37 27.62 -6.55
CA GLY A 22 21.47 29.05 -6.84
C GLY A 22 21.49 29.90 -5.57
N VAL A 23 20.54 29.70 -4.67
CA VAL A 23 20.47 30.40 -3.37
C VAL A 23 21.73 30.13 -2.56
N THR A 24 22.13 28.85 -2.43
CA THR A 24 23.36 28.46 -1.71
C THR A 24 24.59 29.18 -2.27
N ALA A 25 24.75 29.22 -3.60
CA ALA A 25 25.89 29.87 -4.24
C ALA A 25 25.94 31.37 -3.94
N VAL A 26 24.79 32.05 -3.91
CA VAL A 26 24.72 33.47 -3.55
C VAL A 26 25.08 33.70 -2.08
N TYR A 27 24.55 32.90 -1.14
CA TYR A 27 24.92 33.02 0.28
C TYR A 27 26.43 32.84 0.49
N VAL A 28 27.01 31.81 -0.12
CA VAL A 28 28.45 31.52 -0.01
C VAL A 28 29.31 32.63 -0.62
N ALA A 29 28.86 33.24 -1.72
CA ALA A 29 29.60 34.31 -2.38
C ALA A 29 29.61 35.64 -1.58
N HIS A 30 28.64 35.85 -0.69
CA HIS A 30 28.46 37.10 0.07
C HIS A 30 28.65 36.91 1.58
N PHE A 31 29.39 35.89 2.01
CA PHE A 31 29.74 35.74 3.42
C PHE A 31 30.54 36.94 3.93
N GLY A 32 30.15 37.45 5.11
CA GLY A 32 30.72 38.66 5.68
C GLY A 32 30.14 39.95 5.13
N GLU A 33 29.14 39.89 4.24
CA GLU A 33 28.40 41.03 3.72
C GLU A 33 26.93 40.98 4.15
N SER A 34 26.22 42.11 4.04
CA SER A 34 24.76 42.16 4.25
C SER A 34 24.04 41.23 3.28
N ASN A 35 22.97 40.55 3.72
CA ASN A 35 22.25 39.58 2.90
C ASN A 35 21.62 40.25 1.65
N PRO A 36 22.13 39.99 0.43
CA PRO A 36 21.61 40.66 -0.76
C PRO A 36 20.30 40.05 -1.28
N ILE A 37 19.90 38.88 -0.75
CA ILE A 37 18.77 38.09 -1.26
C ILE A 37 17.81 37.63 -0.15
N GLU A 38 17.73 38.36 0.96
CA GLU A 38 16.86 38.00 2.09
C GLU A 38 15.39 37.94 1.65
N THR A 39 14.92 38.97 0.95
CA THR A 39 13.53 39.06 0.48
C THR A 39 13.20 37.94 -0.51
N GLU A 40 14.11 37.65 -1.43
CA GLU A 40 13.98 36.60 -2.43
C GLU A 40 13.97 35.22 -1.77
N THR A 41 14.80 35.00 -0.75
CA THR A 41 14.83 33.75 0.01
C THR A 41 13.51 33.54 0.75
N ASN A 42 13.01 34.55 1.46
CA ASN A 42 11.72 34.52 2.17
C ASN A 42 10.54 34.27 1.20
N LEU A 43 10.56 34.91 0.04
CA LEU A 43 9.55 34.70 -1.00
C LEU A 43 9.61 33.28 -1.57
N LEU A 44 10.80 32.75 -1.83
CA LEU A 44 10.99 31.36 -2.28
C LEU A 44 10.48 30.36 -1.24
N THR A 45 10.78 30.57 0.05
CA THR A 45 10.28 29.76 1.16
C THR A 45 8.75 29.76 1.17
N SER A 46 8.13 30.95 1.09
CA SER A 46 6.67 31.10 1.00
C SER A 46 6.06 30.39 -0.21
N VAL A 47 6.72 30.44 -1.38
CA VAL A 47 6.28 29.73 -2.58
C VAL A 47 6.32 28.22 -2.38
N TYR A 48 7.40 27.67 -1.81
CA TYR A 48 7.47 26.23 -1.53
C TYR A 48 6.50 25.80 -0.43
N ALA A 49 6.24 26.64 0.57
CA ALA A 49 5.20 26.42 1.57
C ALA A 49 3.81 26.35 0.93
N LEU A 50 3.48 27.29 0.02
CA LEU A 50 2.24 27.24 -0.78
C LEU A 50 2.13 25.97 -1.62
N VAL A 51 3.22 25.55 -2.28
CA VAL A 51 3.24 24.30 -3.03
C VAL A 51 3.01 23.10 -2.10
N ALA A 52 3.63 23.08 -0.92
CA ALA A 52 3.41 22.04 0.09
C ALA A 52 1.94 22.01 0.53
N THR A 53 1.34 23.15 0.88
CA THR A 53 -0.09 23.25 1.22
C THR A 53 -0.98 22.72 0.09
N TRP A 54 -0.72 23.14 -1.14
CA TRP A 54 -1.48 22.67 -2.31
C TRP A 54 -1.39 21.15 -2.47
N MET A 55 -0.18 20.59 -2.34
CA MET A 55 0.02 19.15 -2.45
C MET A 55 -0.67 18.40 -1.29
N ALA A 56 -0.60 18.91 -0.05
CA ALA A 56 -1.32 18.33 1.09
C ALA A 56 -2.84 18.30 0.86
N LEU A 57 -3.42 19.43 0.43
CA LEU A 57 -4.85 19.53 0.10
C LEU A 57 -5.23 18.59 -1.05
N SER A 58 -4.36 18.45 -2.05
CA SER A 58 -4.59 17.50 -3.14
C SER A 58 -4.62 16.05 -2.65
N VAL A 59 -3.75 15.67 -1.70
CA VAL A 59 -3.79 14.34 -1.08
C VAL A 59 -5.06 14.17 -0.27
N TRP A 60 -5.42 15.16 0.54
CA TRP A 60 -6.64 15.13 1.35
C TRP A 60 -7.93 15.00 0.51
N THR A 61 -8.01 15.70 -0.62
CA THR A 61 -9.17 15.66 -1.53
C THR A 61 -9.26 14.38 -2.35
N LEU A 62 -8.14 13.70 -2.61
CA LEU A 62 -8.13 12.38 -3.23
C LEU A 62 -8.64 11.28 -2.28
N LEU A 63 -8.60 11.51 -0.97
CA LEU A 63 -9.13 10.60 0.04
C LEU A 63 -10.65 10.79 0.19
N ARG A 64 -11.40 9.68 0.17
CA ARG A 64 -12.87 9.68 0.27
C ARG A 64 -13.34 9.83 1.72
N GLY A 65 -14.62 10.19 1.91
CA GLY A 65 -15.21 10.45 3.24
C GLY A 65 -15.06 9.35 4.28
N ASN A 66 -14.96 8.09 3.86
CA ASN A 66 -14.81 6.95 4.76
C ASN A 66 -13.34 6.51 4.97
N ASP A 67 -12.36 7.18 4.34
CA ASP A 67 -10.95 6.81 4.53
C ASP A 67 -10.47 7.30 5.91
N SER A 68 -10.03 6.38 6.77
CA SER A 68 -9.54 6.70 8.12
C SER A 68 -8.37 7.69 8.12
N GLN A 69 -7.59 7.70 7.04
CA GLN A 69 -6.47 8.64 6.84
C GLN A 69 -6.91 10.05 6.46
N ARG A 70 -8.16 10.25 6.02
CA ARG A 70 -8.63 11.57 5.58
C ARG A 70 -8.59 12.60 6.72
N GLY A 71 -8.91 12.18 7.94
CA GLY A 71 -8.78 13.02 9.13
C GLY A 71 -7.32 13.41 9.39
N GLU A 72 -6.40 12.45 9.32
CA GLU A 72 -4.96 12.69 9.47
C GLU A 72 -4.47 13.74 8.47
N TRP A 73 -4.74 13.54 7.19
CA TRP A 73 -4.34 14.46 6.13
C TRP A 73 -5.04 15.83 6.19
N ALA A 74 -6.22 15.92 6.80
CA ALA A 74 -6.86 17.21 7.07
C ALA A 74 -6.03 18.03 8.06
N PHE A 75 -5.63 17.43 9.20
CA PHE A 75 -4.78 18.10 10.19
C PHE A 75 -3.44 18.51 9.60
N LEU A 76 -2.78 17.64 8.82
CA LEU A 76 -1.54 18.02 8.14
C LEU A 76 -1.75 19.18 7.16
N SER A 77 -2.81 19.12 6.34
CA SER A 77 -3.08 20.16 5.34
C SER A 77 -3.40 21.51 5.98
N VAL A 78 -4.16 21.52 7.06
CA VAL A 78 -4.46 22.73 7.83
C VAL A 78 -3.19 23.24 8.52
N GLY A 79 -2.40 22.37 9.14
CA GLY A 79 -1.16 22.76 9.81
C GLY A 79 -0.15 23.43 8.86
N ILE A 80 0.12 22.79 7.72
CA ILE A 80 1.00 23.37 6.70
C ILE A 80 0.37 24.61 6.05
N GLY A 81 -0.96 24.65 5.89
CA GLY A 81 -1.67 25.85 5.44
C GLY A 81 -1.50 27.04 6.39
N LEU A 82 -1.54 26.80 7.69
CA LEU A 82 -1.28 27.83 8.71
C LEU A 82 0.18 28.30 8.66
N TRP A 83 1.14 27.37 8.59
CA TRP A 83 2.56 27.74 8.42
C TRP A 83 2.80 28.56 7.15
N THR A 84 2.19 28.19 6.02
CA THR A 84 2.26 28.99 4.80
C THR A 84 1.71 30.42 4.98
N MET A 85 0.62 30.60 5.74
CA MET A 85 0.13 31.95 6.05
C MET A 85 1.13 32.72 6.92
N ALA A 86 1.78 32.04 7.85
CA ALA A 86 2.82 32.63 8.68
C ALA A 86 4.05 33.04 7.85
N GLU A 87 4.55 32.19 6.94
CA GLU A 87 5.66 32.50 6.03
C GLU A 87 5.35 33.72 5.13
N LEU A 88 4.13 33.79 4.60
CA LEU A 88 3.69 34.93 3.78
C LEU A 88 3.63 36.23 4.59
N LEU A 89 3.12 36.16 5.82
CA LEU A 89 3.08 37.30 6.73
C LEU A 89 4.48 37.73 7.15
N TRP A 90 5.35 36.78 7.48
CA TRP A 90 6.74 37.03 7.81
C TRP A 90 7.47 37.72 6.65
N THR A 91 7.34 37.17 5.43
CA THR A 91 7.90 37.77 4.21
C THR A 91 7.41 39.20 4.00
N PHE A 92 6.11 39.44 4.20
CA PHE A 92 5.52 40.77 4.08
C PHE A 92 6.06 41.74 5.15
N LEU A 93 6.14 41.30 6.41
CA LEU A 93 6.64 42.12 7.52
C LEU A 93 8.13 42.45 7.33
N ALA A 94 8.96 41.45 6.98
CA ALA A 94 10.38 41.62 6.72
C ALA A 94 10.66 42.57 5.54
N TYR A 95 9.77 42.60 4.55
CA TYR A 95 9.88 43.54 3.43
C TYR A 95 9.43 44.97 3.78
N MET A 96 8.35 45.11 4.57
CA MET A 96 7.73 46.41 4.86
C MET A 96 8.37 47.14 6.05
N LEU A 97 8.93 46.41 7.01
CA LEU A 97 9.49 46.94 8.25
C LEU A 97 11.01 46.78 8.25
N GLN A 98 11.71 47.76 8.82
CA GLN A 98 13.17 47.67 9.00
C GLN A 98 13.55 46.67 10.10
N GLU A 99 12.70 46.52 11.11
CA GLU A 99 12.83 45.52 12.17
C GLU A 99 11.48 44.83 12.34
N THR A 100 11.48 43.49 12.26
CA THR A 100 10.25 42.73 12.45
C THR A 100 9.93 42.63 13.94
N PRO A 101 8.72 43.07 14.38
CA PRO A 101 8.37 43.03 15.79
C PRO A 101 8.26 41.57 16.26
N TYR A 102 8.85 41.26 17.41
CA TYR A 102 8.72 39.97 18.06
C TYR A 102 8.12 40.14 19.48
N PRO A 103 7.01 39.47 19.81
CA PRO A 103 6.15 38.64 18.94
C PRO A 103 5.48 39.39 17.79
N SER A 104 5.10 38.67 16.74
CA SER A 104 4.49 39.16 15.50
C SER A 104 3.08 38.57 15.27
N VAL A 105 2.36 39.11 14.26
CA VAL A 105 1.08 38.53 13.81
C VAL A 105 1.27 37.15 13.18
N ALA A 106 2.46 36.80 12.69
CA ALA A 106 2.74 35.48 12.12
C ALA A 106 2.67 34.37 13.19
N ASP A 107 2.95 34.68 14.47
CA ASP A 107 2.86 33.73 15.58
C ASP A 107 1.42 33.19 15.77
N ALA A 108 0.41 33.99 15.42
CA ALA A 108 -1.00 33.56 15.45
C ALA A 108 -1.31 32.41 14.47
N PHE A 109 -0.42 32.16 13.50
CA PHE A 109 -0.51 31.10 12.52
C PHE A 109 0.52 29.99 12.75
N TRP A 110 1.77 30.31 13.11
CA TRP A 110 2.78 29.29 13.43
C TRP A 110 2.36 28.39 14.59
N VAL A 111 1.92 28.98 15.72
CA VAL A 111 1.55 28.26 16.95
C VAL A 111 0.44 27.21 16.72
N PRO A 112 -0.74 27.55 16.17
CA PRO A 112 -1.75 26.53 15.88
C PRO A 112 -1.29 25.56 14.78
N GLY A 113 -0.43 25.98 13.85
CA GLY A 113 0.17 25.10 12.85
C GLY A 113 0.95 23.94 13.48
N TYR A 114 1.78 24.23 14.48
CA TYR A 114 2.48 23.23 15.28
C TYR A 114 1.52 22.23 15.92
N ALA A 115 0.44 22.72 16.56
CA ALA A 115 -0.55 21.86 17.18
C ALA A 115 -1.21 20.90 16.15
N MET A 116 -1.57 21.39 14.97
CA MET A 116 -2.17 20.56 13.92
C MET A 116 -1.21 19.48 13.41
N VAL A 117 0.08 19.81 13.20
CA VAL A 117 1.10 18.85 12.77
C VAL A 117 1.36 17.78 13.83
N VAL A 118 1.40 18.15 15.11
CA VAL A 118 1.55 17.19 16.22
C VAL A 118 0.32 16.29 16.34
N VAL A 119 -0.90 16.82 16.19
CA VAL A 119 -2.13 16.01 16.18
C VAL A 119 -2.12 15.02 15.02
N PHE A 120 -1.74 15.46 13.82
CA PHE A 120 -1.53 14.57 12.66
C PHE A 120 -0.57 13.43 13.01
N ALA A 121 0.60 13.75 13.56
CA ALA A 121 1.60 12.76 13.91
C ALA A 121 1.12 11.79 15.00
N PHE A 122 0.36 12.26 15.99
CA PHE A 122 -0.20 11.43 17.04
C PHE A 122 -1.26 10.45 16.51
N MET A 123 -2.18 10.94 15.67
CA MET A 123 -3.17 10.08 15.02
C MET A 123 -2.47 9.00 14.18
N ARG A 124 -1.43 9.41 13.44
CA ARG A 124 -0.63 8.52 12.62
C ARG A 124 0.12 7.49 13.46
N TYR A 125 0.73 7.90 14.56
CA TYR A 125 1.40 6.99 15.49
C TYR A 125 0.43 5.95 16.07
N ARG A 126 -0.77 6.35 16.48
CA ARG A 126 -1.79 5.42 16.99
C ARG A 126 -2.18 4.36 15.96
N ALA A 127 -2.17 4.71 14.68
CA ALA A 127 -2.41 3.77 13.59
C ALA A 127 -1.23 2.80 13.36
N LEU A 128 -0.01 3.14 13.82
CA LEU A 128 1.22 2.42 13.51
C LEU A 128 1.71 1.63 14.73
N ARG A 129 1.69 0.29 14.66
CA ARG A 129 2.23 -0.60 15.71
C ARG A 129 3.77 -0.63 15.68
N VAL A 130 4.41 0.48 16.01
CA VAL A 130 5.88 0.63 16.06
C VAL A 130 6.51 -0.43 16.97
N ARG A 131 7.50 -1.17 16.46
CA ARG A 131 8.26 -2.16 17.23
C ARG A 131 9.41 -1.49 17.97
N TRP A 132 9.14 -1.07 19.21
CA TRP A 132 10.09 -0.35 20.07
C TRP A 132 11.38 -1.12 20.42
N ASN A 133 11.37 -2.46 20.35
CA ASN A 133 12.51 -3.30 20.74
C ASN A 133 13.52 -3.58 19.62
N SER A 134 13.46 -2.90 18.48
CA SER A 134 14.44 -3.09 17.41
C SER A 134 15.74 -2.33 17.67
N LYS A 135 16.90 -2.89 17.30
CA LYS A 135 18.21 -2.20 17.41
C LYS A 135 18.19 -0.82 16.73
N LYS A 136 17.54 -0.71 15.57
CA LYS A 136 17.40 0.56 14.84
C LYS A 136 16.59 1.58 15.62
N THR A 137 15.49 1.15 16.23
CA THR A 137 14.64 2.00 17.08
C THR A 137 15.40 2.51 18.30
N GLN A 138 16.17 1.64 18.96
CA GLN A 138 16.97 2.01 20.12
C GLN A 138 18.06 3.03 19.77
N VAL A 139 18.77 2.85 18.65
CA VAL A 139 19.78 3.81 18.19
C VAL A 139 19.16 5.17 17.90
N LEU A 140 18.05 5.19 17.15
CA LEU A 140 17.37 6.44 16.81
C LEU A 140 16.80 7.16 18.05
N LEU A 141 16.26 6.42 19.00
CA LEU A 141 15.78 6.98 20.26
C LEU A 141 16.93 7.53 21.11
N ALA A 142 18.08 6.86 21.13
CA ALA A 142 19.27 7.34 21.84
C ALA A 142 19.81 8.63 21.21
N VAL A 143 19.84 8.72 19.87
CA VAL A 143 20.21 9.96 19.15
C VAL A 143 19.24 11.08 19.47
N PHE A 144 17.93 10.82 19.42
CA PHE A 144 16.92 11.82 19.80
C PHE A 144 17.06 12.26 21.25
N ALA A 145 17.27 11.34 22.19
CA ALA A 145 17.45 11.66 23.60
C ALA A 145 18.71 12.51 23.84
N ALA A 146 19.83 12.20 23.19
CA ALA A 146 21.03 13.02 23.25
C ALA A 146 20.78 14.43 22.70
N PHE A 147 20.11 14.53 21.56
CA PHE A 147 19.75 15.82 20.97
C PHE A 147 18.78 16.62 21.84
N PHE A 148 17.76 15.98 22.41
CA PHE A 148 16.83 16.58 23.36
C PHE A 148 17.57 17.21 24.55
N VAL A 149 18.55 16.50 25.12
CA VAL A 149 19.38 17.03 26.22
C VAL A 149 20.19 18.24 25.77
N LEU A 150 20.77 18.21 24.56
CA LEU A 150 21.50 19.36 24.01
C LEU A 150 20.60 20.59 23.88
N VAL A 151 19.40 20.44 23.32
CA VAL A 151 18.44 21.56 23.15
C VAL A 151 18.01 22.11 24.51
N VAL A 152 17.73 21.24 25.48
CA VAL A 152 17.38 21.68 26.84
C VAL A 152 18.51 22.50 27.46
N ILE A 153 19.76 22.03 27.37
CA ILE A 153 20.91 22.67 28.02
C ILE A 153 21.32 23.97 27.32
N PHE A 154 21.39 23.98 25.99
CA PHE A 154 21.97 25.08 25.23
C PHE A 154 20.94 26.08 24.68
N VAL A 155 19.65 25.73 24.66
CA VAL A 155 18.59 26.60 24.14
C VAL A 155 17.59 26.96 25.22
N ILE A 156 16.94 25.97 25.85
CA ILE A 156 15.81 26.23 26.76
C ILE A 156 16.25 26.78 28.12
N LEU A 157 17.25 26.17 28.77
CA LEU A 157 17.69 26.61 30.10
C LEU A 157 18.23 28.05 30.13
N PRO A 158 19.05 28.52 29.17
CA PRO A 158 19.50 29.91 29.13
C PRO A 158 18.34 30.91 29.10
N MET A 159 17.26 30.61 28.38
CA MET A 159 16.09 31.49 28.25
C MET A 159 15.26 31.59 29.54
N LEU A 160 15.38 30.62 30.45
CA LEU A 160 14.65 30.60 31.72
C LEU A 160 15.32 31.42 32.83
N LEU A 161 16.51 31.98 32.59
CA LEU A 161 17.20 32.78 33.59
C LEU A 161 16.40 34.06 33.92
N PRO A 162 16.34 34.48 35.19
CA PRO A 162 15.60 35.68 35.57
C PRO A 162 16.15 36.95 34.90
N GLY A 163 15.25 37.85 34.49
CA GLY A 163 15.62 39.16 33.93
C GLY A 163 15.93 39.17 32.43
N GLN A 164 15.68 38.06 31.71
CA GLN A 164 15.89 37.94 30.27
C GLN A 164 14.80 38.63 29.43
N PHE A 165 13.56 38.71 29.92
CA PHE A 165 12.42 39.22 29.17
C PHE A 165 11.50 40.10 30.02
N ASP A 166 11.11 41.26 29.48
CA ASP A 166 10.18 42.19 30.13
C ASP A 166 8.71 41.78 29.95
N ALA A 167 8.40 41.06 28.86
CA ALA A 167 7.04 40.66 28.50
C ALA A 167 6.82 39.13 28.68
N PRO A 168 5.80 38.69 29.45
CA PRO A 168 5.51 37.27 29.66
C PRO A 168 5.21 36.49 28.38
N LEU A 169 4.61 37.13 27.37
CA LEU A 169 4.28 36.50 26.09
C LEU A 169 5.55 36.13 25.29
N THR A 170 6.56 37.00 25.32
CA THR A 170 7.86 36.75 24.67
C THR A 170 8.56 35.54 25.27
N LEU A 171 8.59 35.44 26.61
CA LEU A 171 9.12 34.27 27.30
C LEU A 171 8.34 32.99 26.93
N LEU A 172 7.00 33.06 26.91
CA LEU A 172 6.15 31.93 26.54
C LEU A 172 6.49 31.40 25.14
N LEU A 173 6.56 32.28 24.13
CA LEU A 173 6.84 31.90 22.75
C LEU A 173 8.27 31.37 22.57
N ASN A 174 9.26 32.01 23.21
CA ASN A 174 10.64 31.54 23.19
C ASN A 174 10.82 30.14 23.78
N ILE A 175 10.01 29.75 24.75
CA ILE A 175 10.00 28.36 25.26
C ILE A 175 9.15 27.46 24.37
N PHE A 176 8.03 27.96 23.86
CA PHE A 176 7.09 27.20 23.04
C PHE A 176 7.76 26.64 21.79
N TYR A 177 8.45 27.49 21.01
CA TYR A 177 9.06 27.08 19.74
C TYR A 177 10.04 25.90 19.87
N PRO A 178 11.11 25.96 20.68
CA PRO A 178 12.04 24.84 20.79
C PRO A 178 11.38 23.56 21.36
N VAL A 179 10.36 23.69 22.21
CA VAL A 179 9.58 22.54 22.69
C VAL A 179 8.71 21.95 21.58
N ALA A 180 8.03 22.79 20.81
CA ALA A 180 7.18 22.39 19.70
C ALA A 180 8.01 21.73 18.59
N ASP A 181 9.21 22.25 18.31
CA ASP A 181 10.17 21.65 17.38
C ASP A 181 10.68 20.29 17.84
N LEU A 182 10.97 20.12 19.14
CA LEU A 182 11.31 18.79 19.67
C LEU A 182 10.17 17.78 19.49
N LEU A 183 8.91 18.22 19.60
CA LEU A 183 7.74 17.38 19.36
C LEU A 183 7.57 17.04 17.87
N VAL A 184 7.80 17.99 16.96
CA VAL A 184 7.76 17.76 15.51
C VAL A 184 8.93 16.87 15.07
N LEU A 185 10.12 17.07 15.61
CA LEU A 185 11.28 16.22 15.37
C LEU A 185 11.06 14.78 15.89
N PHE A 186 10.44 14.62 17.06
CA PHE A 186 10.04 13.31 17.56
C PHE A 186 8.98 12.67 16.65
N SER A 187 8.05 13.46 16.13
CA SER A 187 7.03 13.02 15.17
C SER A 187 7.65 12.51 13.87
N ALA A 188 8.61 13.26 13.32
CA ALA A 188 9.41 12.85 12.17
C ALA A 188 10.15 11.53 12.42
N LEU A 189 10.72 11.36 13.62
CA LEU A 189 11.37 10.12 14.01
C LEU A 189 10.40 8.92 14.00
N LEU A 190 9.22 9.08 14.59
CA LEU A 190 8.19 8.04 14.60
C LEU A 190 7.75 7.65 13.18
N MET A 191 7.62 8.64 12.29
CA MET A 191 7.33 8.41 10.88
C MET A 191 8.46 7.62 10.20
N ALA A 192 9.72 8.00 10.40
CA ALA A 192 10.87 7.31 9.82
C ALA A 192 10.96 5.83 10.28
N LEU A 193 10.67 5.55 11.55
CA LEU A 193 10.66 4.20 12.11
C LEU A 193 9.54 3.32 11.56
N SER A 194 8.41 3.92 11.24
CA SER A 194 7.19 3.18 10.86
C SER A 194 7.22 2.67 9.43
N PHE A 195 8.01 3.28 8.56
CA PHE A 195 7.97 3.02 7.11
C PHE A 195 9.23 2.38 6.53
N ALA A 196 10.21 1.92 7.32
CA ALA A 196 11.44 1.33 6.78
C ALA A 196 11.19 0.02 5.99
N GLY A 197 11.51 0.00 4.68
CA GLY A 197 11.73 -1.24 3.91
C GLY A 197 10.71 -1.65 2.84
N GLY A 198 9.96 -0.72 2.23
CA GLY A 198 9.05 -1.03 1.11
C GLY A 198 9.01 0.05 0.02
N ARG A 199 8.38 -0.23 -1.14
CA ARG A 199 8.27 0.72 -2.28
C ARG A 199 7.49 2.01 -1.95
N PHE A 200 6.71 1.98 -0.87
CA PHE A 200 5.90 3.06 -0.32
C PHE A 200 6.55 3.76 0.89
N SER A 201 7.78 3.38 1.25
CA SER A 201 8.54 3.99 2.34
C SER A 201 9.07 5.37 1.99
N ALA A 202 9.42 5.57 0.71
CA ALA A 202 10.08 6.78 0.25
C ALA A 202 9.24 8.07 0.44
N PRO A 203 7.93 8.11 0.11
CA PRO A 203 7.11 9.31 0.33
C PRO A 203 7.05 9.74 1.81
N TRP A 204 6.89 8.76 2.72
CA TRP A 204 6.86 8.99 4.16
C TRP A 204 8.22 9.37 4.73
N ALA A 205 9.29 8.74 4.24
CA ALA A 205 10.66 9.07 4.64
C ALA A 205 11.03 10.50 4.22
N VAL A 206 10.67 10.91 3.00
CA VAL A 206 10.90 12.28 2.52
C VAL A 206 10.12 13.30 3.37
N LEU A 207 8.86 13.00 3.70
CA LEU A 207 8.05 13.87 4.58
C LEU A 207 8.65 13.97 5.99
N ALA A 208 9.12 12.85 6.56
CA ALA A 208 9.79 12.82 7.85
C ALA A 208 11.11 13.62 7.82
N VAL A 209 11.92 13.47 6.76
CA VAL A 209 13.15 14.26 6.60
C VAL A 209 12.82 15.74 6.47
N GLY A 210 11.77 16.12 5.73
CA GLY A 210 11.33 17.52 5.64
C GLY A 210 10.95 18.12 7.00
N LEU A 211 10.13 17.42 7.79
CA LEU A 211 9.77 17.86 9.14
C LEU A 211 10.98 17.93 10.08
N ALA A 212 11.90 16.96 10.00
CA ALA A 212 13.11 16.96 10.79
C ALA A 212 14.04 18.13 10.41
N THR A 213 14.22 18.39 9.11
CA THR A 213 15.02 19.52 8.62
C THR A 213 14.43 20.83 9.09
N LEU A 214 13.11 21.02 9.02
CA LEU A 214 12.44 22.23 9.50
C LEU A 214 12.76 22.47 10.98
N SER A 215 12.49 21.48 11.83
CA SER A 215 12.69 21.65 13.26
C SER A 215 14.16 21.79 13.68
N LEU A 216 15.08 21.16 12.94
CA LEU A 216 16.50 21.37 13.18
C LEU A 216 16.95 22.79 12.78
N SER A 217 16.42 23.31 11.66
CA SER A 217 16.66 24.68 11.23
C SER A 217 16.11 25.70 12.22
N ASP A 218 14.88 25.52 12.72
CA ASP A 218 14.24 26.45 13.66
C ASP A 218 14.95 26.43 15.02
N ILE A 219 15.31 25.25 15.55
CA ILE A 219 16.11 25.16 16.79
C ILE A 219 17.48 25.83 16.62
N LEU A 220 18.11 25.65 15.45
CA LEU A 220 19.40 26.27 15.16
C LEU A 220 19.29 27.79 14.99
N PHE A 221 18.22 28.27 14.35
CA PHE A 221 17.87 29.69 14.24
C PHE A 221 17.75 30.31 15.63
N ILE A 222 16.93 29.70 16.50
CA ILE A 222 16.71 30.19 17.87
C ILE A 222 18.04 30.29 18.64
N TYR A 223 18.88 29.25 18.56
CA TYR A 223 20.20 29.27 19.18
C TYR A 223 21.11 30.35 18.58
N ALA A 224 21.15 30.46 17.25
CA ALA A 224 21.99 31.40 16.54
C ALA A 224 21.61 32.85 16.83
N ASP A 225 20.31 33.15 16.79
CA ASP A 225 19.74 34.47 17.05
C ASP A 225 20.00 34.90 18.49
N TRP A 226 19.72 34.00 19.45
CA TRP A 226 19.96 34.23 20.88
C TRP A 226 21.41 34.60 21.20
N ASN A 227 22.37 33.99 20.50
CA ASN A 227 23.80 34.24 20.72
C ASN A 227 24.37 35.33 19.80
N GLY A 228 23.55 36.01 18.99
CA GLY A 228 24.01 37.02 18.03
C GLY A 228 24.89 36.44 16.90
N LEU A 229 24.78 35.14 16.65
CA LEU A 229 25.55 34.41 15.64
C LEU A 229 24.80 34.29 14.31
N TYR A 230 23.48 34.51 14.31
CA TYR A 230 22.66 34.37 13.11
C TYR A 230 23.06 35.38 12.04
N MET A 231 23.16 36.68 12.38
CA MET A 231 23.69 37.73 11.50
C MET A 231 24.74 38.53 12.28
N ALA A 232 25.94 37.97 12.42
CA ALA A 232 27.02 38.60 13.18
C ALA A 232 27.39 39.96 12.54
N GLU A 233 27.26 41.04 13.32
CA GLU A 233 27.45 42.42 12.86
C GLU A 233 26.55 42.82 11.67
N GLY A 234 25.40 42.15 11.52
CA GLY A 234 24.46 42.38 10.40
C GLY A 234 24.87 41.70 9.08
N ASN A 235 25.86 40.81 9.11
CA ASN A 235 26.40 40.15 7.93
C ASN A 235 26.05 38.66 7.88
N LEU A 236 25.99 38.12 6.67
CA LEU A 236 25.81 36.71 6.39
C LEU A 236 26.96 35.89 6.98
N THR A 237 26.59 34.87 7.75
CA THR A 237 27.52 33.88 8.29
C THR A 237 27.24 32.51 7.66
N PRO A 238 28.17 31.55 7.77
CA PRO A 238 27.87 30.16 7.43
C PRO A 238 26.66 29.60 8.20
N LEU A 239 26.39 30.11 9.40
CA LEU A 239 25.25 29.68 10.22
C LEU A 239 23.92 30.19 9.66
N THR A 240 23.86 31.44 9.19
CA THR A 240 22.71 31.99 8.46
C THR A 240 22.36 31.12 7.27
N ALA A 241 23.36 30.77 6.46
CA ALA A 241 23.16 29.94 5.28
C ALA A 241 22.59 28.56 5.64
N ILE A 242 23.12 27.90 6.67
CA ILE A 242 22.63 26.59 7.10
C ILE A 242 21.16 26.67 7.55
N VAL A 243 20.82 27.71 8.31
CA VAL A 243 19.45 27.93 8.79
C VAL A 243 18.50 28.18 7.62
N ASP A 244 18.78 29.17 6.78
CA ASP A 244 17.87 29.64 5.73
C ASP A 244 17.70 28.61 4.60
N ILE A 245 18.81 28.01 4.17
CA ILE A 245 18.77 26.93 3.16
C ILE A 245 18.10 25.70 3.76
N GLY A 246 18.32 25.43 5.05
CA GLY A 246 17.66 24.35 5.76
C GLY A 246 16.13 24.54 5.77
N ASN A 247 15.64 25.72 6.16
CA ASN A 247 14.22 26.06 6.16
C ASN A 247 13.61 25.95 4.76
N LEU A 248 14.24 26.58 3.75
CA LEU A 248 13.81 26.49 2.35
C LEU A 248 13.74 25.03 1.86
N SER A 249 14.79 24.25 2.15
CA SER A 249 14.87 22.84 1.77
C SER A 249 13.83 21.98 2.49
N ALA A 250 13.44 22.33 3.72
CA ALA A 250 12.41 21.64 4.46
C ALA A 250 11.06 21.72 3.74
N TYR A 251 10.64 22.91 3.32
CA TYR A 251 9.39 23.07 2.54
C TYR A 251 9.46 22.39 1.17
N VAL A 252 10.62 22.38 0.50
CA VAL A 252 10.85 21.58 -0.73
C VAL A 252 10.61 20.08 -0.46
N LEU A 253 11.17 19.56 0.64
CA LEU A 253 11.04 18.16 1.03
C LEU A 253 9.61 17.81 1.43
N LEU A 254 8.92 18.68 2.16
CA LEU A 254 7.50 18.50 2.51
C LEU A 254 6.64 18.42 1.25
N ALA A 255 6.81 19.37 0.32
CA ALA A 255 6.13 19.37 -0.97
C ALA A 255 6.42 18.10 -1.80
N LEU A 256 7.69 17.68 -1.86
CA LEU A 256 8.08 16.44 -2.55
C LEU A 256 7.44 15.20 -1.91
N GLY A 257 7.47 15.10 -0.58
CA GLY A 257 6.87 14.01 0.16
C GLY A 257 5.37 13.88 -0.14
N MET A 258 4.66 15.02 -0.19
CA MET A 258 3.23 15.06 -0.51
C MET A 258 2.94 14.76 -1.98
N LEU A 259 3.75 15.29 -2.91
CA LEU A 259 3.64 14.98 -4.34
C LEU A 259 3.80 13.48 -4.62
N LEU A 260 4.75 12.83 -3.94
CA LEU A 260 4.94 11.39 -4.03
C LEU A 260 3.71 10.62 -3.51
N HIS A 261 3.09 11.06 -2.41
CA HIS A 261 1.83 10.49 -1.91
C HIS A 261 0.66 10.69 -2.87
N GLN A 262 0.53 11.87 -3.47
CA GLN A 262 -0.52 12.16 -4.43
C GLN A 262 -0.44 11.22 -5.65
N ARG A 263 0.77 11.02 -6.19
CA ARG A 263 1.00 10.14 -7.33
C ARG A 263 0.64 8.69 -7.03
N LEU A 264 1.01 8.25 -5.83
CA LEU A 264 0.70 6.93 -5.32
C LEU A 264 -0.81 6.66 -5.29
N LEU A 265 -1.58 7.60 -4.74
CA LEU A 265 -3.04 7.49 -4.62
C LEU A 265 -3.71 7.57 -5.99
N SER A 266 -3.31 8.52 -6.83
CA SER A 266 -3.90 8.71 -8.16
C SER A 266 -3.74 7.50 -9.08
N GLY A 267 -2.59 6.81 -9.05
CA GLY A 267 -2.34 5.61 -9.85
C GLY A 267 -3.25 4.43 -9.48
N ASN A 268 -3.60 4.30 -8.20
CA ASN A 268 -4.52 3.27 -7.72
C ASN A 268 -5.95 3.52 -8.20
N LEU A 269 -6.41 4.79 -8.17
CA LEU A 269 -7.73 5.20 -8.66
C LEU A 269 -7.90 4.96 -10.17
N THR A 270 -6.87 5.24 -10.98
CA THR A 270 -6.96 5.00 -12.43
C THR A 270 -7.04 3.51 -12.76
N ARG A 271 -6.31 2.67 -12.01
CA ARG A 271 -6.37 1.21 -12.15
C ARG A 271 -7.73 0.64 -11.73
N GLU A 272 -8.32 1.20 -10.67
CA GLU A 272 -9.64 0.83 -10.17
C GLU A 272 -10.79 1.18 -11.14
N LEU A 273 -10.74 2.38 -11.73
CA LEU A 273 -11.73 2.81 -12.73
C LEU A 273 -11.64 2.00 -14.03
N ALA A 274 -10.42 1.58 -14.42
CA ALA A 274 -10.22 0.70 -15.57
C ALA A 274 -10.81 -0.70 -15.35
N VAL A 275 -10.77 -1.23 -14.13
CA VAL A 275 -11.39 -2.53 -13.78
C VAL A 275 -12.92 -2.43 -13.75
N SER A 276 -13.48 -1.30 -13.31
CA SER A 276 -14.93 -1.11 -13.19
C SER A 276 -15.68 -0.86 -14.51
N SER A 277 -14.98 -0.54 -15.60
CA SER A 277 -15.57 -0.10 -16.88
C SER A 277 -15.52 -1.16 -18.00
N ALA A 278 -15.07 -2.38 -17.70
CA ALA A 278 -15.04 -3.48 -18.66
C ALA A 278 -16.47 -3.99 -18.95
N ILE A 279 -17.00 -3.66 -20.13
CA ILE A 279 -18.29 -4.14 -20.64
C ILE A 279 -18.14 -5.63 -21.00
N ARG A 280 -18.78 -6.48 -20.20
CA ARG A 280 -18.65 -7.96 -20.28
C ARG A 280 -19.34 -8.53 -21.52
N LYS A 281 -18.63 -9.36 -22.28
CA LYS A 281 -19.18 -10.17 -23.39
C LYS A 281 -19.83 -11.46 -22.86
N ALA A 282 -20.79 -12.00 -23.61
CA ALA A 282 -21.45 -13.27 -23.27
C ALA A 282 -20.42 -14.42 -23.16
N PRO A 283 -20.58 -15.34 -22.19
CA PRO A 283 -19.67 -16.47 -22.00
C PRO A 283 -19.71 -17.41 -23.22
N GLN A 284 -18.53 -17.86 -23.65
CA GLN A 284 -18.38 -18.91 -24.66
C GLN A 284 -18.55 -20.27 -23.99
N ARG A 285 -19.24 -21.19 -24.66
CA ARG A 285 -19.51 -22.56 -24.18
C ARG A 285 -18.94 -23.57 -25.17
N GLN A 286 -18.29 -24.61 -24.66
CA GLN A 286 -17.82 -25.71 -25.48
C GLN A 286 -17.97 -27.04 -24.74
N ASN A 287 -18.52 -28.02 -25.44
CA ASN A 287 -18.76 -29.36 -24.90
C ASN A 287 -17.75 -30.36 -25.47
N ALA A 288 -17.03 -31.06 -24.60
CA ALA A 288 -16.14 -32.14 -24.98
C ALA A 288 -16.64 -33.49 -24.46
N MET A 289 -16.30 -34.55 -25.18
CA MET A 289 -16.77 -35.90 -24.90
C MET A 289 -15.62 -36.88 -25.03
N VAL A 290 -15.50 -37.77 -24.04
CA VAL A 290 -14.39 -38.71 -23.87
C VAL A 290 -14.95 -40.05 -23.44
N PHE A 291 -14.44 -41.13 -24.03
CA PHE A 291 -14.72 -42.49 -23.59
C PHE A 291 -13.42 -43.13 -23.10
N ILE A 292 -13.51 -43.87 -22.00
CA ILE A 292 -12.37 -44.61 -21.43
C ILE A 292 -12.67 -46.11 -21.33
N ASP A 293 -11.62 -46.93 -21.39
CA ASP A 293 -11.68 -48.37 -21.16
C ASP A 293 -11.57 -48.75 -19.67
N SER A 294 -11.60 -50.05 -19.37
CA SER A 294 -11.46 -50.59 -18.01
C SER A 294 -10.08 -50.38 -17.37
N SER A 295 -9.11 -49.86 -18.12
CA SER A 295 -7.78 -49.45 -17.63
C SER A 295 -7.67 -47.93 -17.50
N ASP A 296 -8.79 -47.21 -17.50
CA ASP A 296 -8.91 -45.75 -17.43
C ASP A 296 -8.18 -45.00 -18.56
N ARG A 297 -7.99 -45.66 -19.71
CA ARG A 297 -7.33 -45.08 -20.89
C ARG A 297 -8.35 -44.61 -21.91
N VAL A 298 -8.07 -43.47 -22.52
CA VAL A 298 -8.95 -42.86 -23.52
C VAL A 298 -9.04 -43.73 -24.77
N VAL A 299 -10.24 -44.18 -25.13
CA VAL A 299 -10.51 -44.88 -26.39
C VAL A 299 -11.06 -43.95 -27.47
N PHE A 300 -11.68 -42.83 -27.05
CA PHE A 300 -12.21 -41.81 -27.95
C PHE A 300 -12.21 -40.45 -27.28
N ALA A 301 -11.92 -39.40 -28.05
CA ALA A 301 -12.08 -38.01 -27.66
C ALA A 301 -12.55 -37.20 -28.86
N ASN A 302 -13.56 -36.35 -28.69
CA ASN A 302 -14.01 -35.46 -29.76
C ASN A 302 -13.00 -34.31 -30.02
N HIS A 303 -13.19 -33.58 -31.12
CA HIS A 303 -12.26 -32.50 -31.53
C HIS A 303 -12.18 -31.33 -30.54
N ASN A 304 -13.13 -31.21 -29.61
CA ASN A 304 -13.18 -30.13 -28.63
C ASN A 304 -12.23 -30.38 -27.45
N LEU A 305 -12.01 -31.65 -27.07
CA LEU A 305 -11.18 -31.97 -25.91
C LEU A 305 -9.74 -31.47 -26.01
N PRO A 306 -9.01 -31.66 -27.14
CA PRO A 306 -7.69 -31.09 -27.29
C PRO A 306 -7.70 -29.56 -27.23
N GLN A 307 -8.75 -28.88 -27.69
CA GLN A 307 -8.81 -27.41 -27.67
C GLN A 307 -8.99 -26.83 -26.26
N LEU A 308 -9.60 -27.60 -25.35
CA LEU A 308 -9.85 -27.18 -23.96
C LEU A 308 -8.61 -27.35 -23.07
N PHE A 309 -7.90 -28.47 -23.23
CA PHE A 309 -6.81 -28.85 -22.33
C PHE A 309 -5.41 -28.75 -22.97
N TRP A 310 -5.29 -28.70 -24.30
CA TRP A 310 -4.00 -28.80 -24.99
C TRP A 310 -3.82 -27.71 -26.06
N ASN A 311 -2.58 -27.33 -26.36
CA ASN A 311 -2.29 -26.21 -27.27
C ASN A 311 -2.27 -26.56 -28.78
N LYS A 312 -2.72 -27.75 -29.21
CA LYS A 312 -2.91 -28.20 -30.62
C LYS A 312 -3.34 -29.68 -30.70
N GLN A 313 -3.72 -30.14 -31.90
CA GLN A 313 -4.09 -31.53 -32.23
C GLN A 313 -3.08 -32.54 -31.66
N SER A 314 -3.39 -33.06 -30.48
CA SER A 314 -2.65 -34.11 -29.82
C SER A 314 -3.48 -35.38 -29.94
N ASN A 315 -2.89 -36.49 -30.35
CA ASN A 315 -3.60 -37.77 -30.27
C ASN A 315 -3.71 -38.16 -28.80
N LEU A 316 -4.95 -38.16 -28.27
CA LEU A 316 -5.22 -38.43 -26.85
C LEU A 316 -5.58 -39.90 -26.60
N VAL A 317 -5.81 -40.69 -27.66
CA VAL A 317 -6.17 -42.11 -27.55
C VAL A 317 -5.01 -42.92 -26.95
N GLY A 318 -5.33 -43.80 -26.00
CA GLY A 318 -4.39 -44.63 -25.26
C GLY A 318 -3.77 -43.95 -24.04
N LYS A 319 -3.92 -42.63 -23.86
CA LYS A 319 -3.43 -41.92 -22.68
C LYS A 319 -4.34 -42.13 -21.47
N PRO A 320 -3.79 -42.12 -20.23
CA PRO A 320 -4.61 -42.14 -19.02
C PRO A 320 -5.47 -40.87 -18.92
N LEU A 321 -6.73 -41.00 -18.50
CA LEU A 321 -7.64 -39.85 -18.40
C LEU A 321 -7.10 -38.72 -17.50
N GLY A 322 -6.41 -39.08 -16.41
CA GLY A 322 -5.82 -38.11 -15.49
C GLY A 322 -4.81 -37.17 -16.17
N GLU A 323 -4.01 -37.68 -17.10
CA GLU A 323 -3.07 -36.86 -17.91
C GLU A 323 -3.85 -35.99 -18.90
N VAL A 324 -4.88 -36.55 -19.55
CA VAL A 324 -5.66 -35.85 -20.57
C VAL A 324 -6.40 -34.63 -20.02
N LEU A 325 -6.99 -34.77 -18.83
CA LEU A 325 -7.68 -33.70 -18.11
C LEU A 325 -6.74 -32.83 -17.24
N GLN A 326 -5.43 -33.11 -17.24
CA GLN A 326 -4.42 -32.44 -16.41
C GLN A 326 -4.75 -32.44 -14.92
N LEU A 327 -5.27 -33.55 -14.42
CA LEU A 327 -5.62 -33.71 -13.01
C LEU A 327 -4.38 -33.97 -12.16
N SER A 328 -4.46 -33.60 -10.88
CA SER A 328 -3.46 -34.05 -9.91
C SER A 328 -3.51 -35.58 -9.75
N PRO A 329 -2.40 -36.25 -9.40
CA PRO A 329 -2.42 -37.70 -9.17
C PRO A 329 -3.43 -38.14 -8.10
N ALA A 330 -3.64 -37.30 -7.08
CA ALA A 330 -4.58 -37.58 -5.99
C ALA A 330 -6.05 -37.50 -6.48
N ASP A 331 -6.39 -36.47 -7.26
CA ASP A 331 -7.75 -36.31 -7.80
C ASP A 331 -8.08 -37.40 -8.82
N ALA A 332 -7.11 -37.74 -9.68
CA ALA A 332 -7.25 -38.83 -10.65
C ALA A 332 -7.52 -40.16 -9.93
N GLN A 333 -6.72 -40.51 -8.91
CA GLN A 333 -6.93 -41.71 -8.11
C GLN A 333 -8.28 -41.72 -7.40
N SER A 334 -8.70 -40.57 -6.84
CA SER A 334 -10.01 -40.46 -6.18
C SER A 334 -11.16 -40.72 -7.15
N ILE A 335 -11.11 -40.13 -8.35
CA ILE A 335 -12.14 -40.31 -9.37
C ILE A 335 -12.17 -41.77 -9.84
N PHE A 336 -11.02 -42.37 -10.16
CA PHE A 336 -10.98 -43.78 -10.62
C PHE A 336 -11.44 -44.75 -9.54
N HIS A 337 -11.04 -44.55 -8.29
CA HIS A 337 -11.49 -45.37 -7.17
C HIS A 337 -13.01 -45.26 -6.97
N GLU A 338 -13.60 -44.07 -7.16
CA GLU A 338 -15.05 -43.88 -7.11
C GLU A 338 -15.76 -44.59 -8.27
N LEU A 339 -15.21 -44.52 -9.49
CA LEU A 339 -15.75 -45.20 -10.68
C LEU A 339 -15.78 -46.72 -10.55
N HIS A 340 -14.69 -47.31 -10.07
CA HIS A 340 -14.59 -48.76 -9.91
C HIS A 340 -15.52 -49.32 -8.82
N ARG A 341 -15.91 -48.48 -7.84
CA ARG A 341 -16.69 -48.91 -6.67
C ARG A 341 -18.16 -48.51 -6.72
N SER A 342 -18.52 -47.48 -7.48
CA SER A 342 -19.86 -46.92 -7.50
C SER A 342 -20.84 -47.80 -8.28
N ARG A 343 -21.74 -48.48 -7.56
CA ARG A 343 -22.92 -49.15 -8.16
C ARG A 343 -23.97 -48.18 -8.71
N LYS A 344 -23.82 -46.86 -8.48
CA LYS A 344 -24.77 -45.83 -8.92
C LYS A 344 -24.58 -45.42 -10.38
N GLY A 345 -23.48 -45.81 -11.03
CA GLY A 345 -23.29 -45.64 -12.47
C GLY A 345 -23.06 -44.21 -12.96
N SER A 346 -23.28 -43.17 -12.16
CA SER A 346 -22.97 -41.78 -12.56
C SER A 346 -22.40 -40.94 -11.42
N MET A 347 -21.54 -39.99 -11.77
CA MET A 347 -20.97 -38.98 -10.87
C MET A 347 -20.82 -37.66 -11.62
N GLU A 348 -20.95 -36.55 -10.87
CA GLU A 348 -20.72 -35.20 -11.39
C GLU A 348 -19.69 -34.50 -10.51
N LYS A 349 -18.73 -33.83 -11.14
CA LYS A 349 -17.75 -32.95 -10.49
C LYS A 349 -17.71 -31.62 -11.23
N TYR A 350 -17.37 -30.55 -10.54
CA TYR A 350 -17.10 -29.26 -11.16
C TYR A 350 -15.60 -29.11 -11.32
N ILE A 351 -15.12 -28.66 -12.48
CA ILE A 351 -13.68 -28.51 -12.76
C ILE A 351 -13.37 -27.08 -13.17
N ALA A 352 -12.17 -26.61 -12.82
CA ALA A 352 -11.68 -25.31 -13.27
C ALA A 352 -10.18 -25.34 -13.62
N LEU A 353 -9.85 -24.68 -14.73
CA LEU A 353 -8.49 -24.47 -15.21
C LEU A 353 -8.09 -23.02 -14.95
N TYR A 354 -7.01 -22.84 -14.20
CA TYR A 354 -6.42 -21.54 -13.90
C TYR A 354 -5.05 -21.42 -14.60
N PRO A 355 -5.01 -21.27 -15.94
CA PRO A 355 -3.76 -21.19 -16.68
C PRO A 355 -2.99 -19.92 -16.30
N LYS A 356 -1.65 -19.99 -16.30
CA LYS A 356 -0.80 -18.80 -16.03
C LYS A 356 -0.99 -17.70 -17.08
N ASN A 357 -1.18 -18.12 -18.32
CA ASN A 357 -1.41 -17.28 -19.48
C ASN A 357 -2.63 -17.84 -20.24
N GLY A 358 -3.80 -17.23 -20.09
CA GLY A 358 -5.03 -17.67 -20.77
C GLY A 358 -6.28 -17.26 -20.02
N ASN A 359 -7.44 -17.57 -20.59
CA ASN A 359 -8.72 -17.32 -19.91
C ASN A 359 -9.00 -18.41 -18.87
N LEU A 360 -9.65 -18.03 -17.77
CA LEU A 360 -10.18 -18.99 -16.80
C LEU A 360 -11.28 -19.79 -17.49
N MET A 361 -11.19 -21.12 -17.38
CA MET A 361 -12.20 -22.03 -17.91
C MET A 361 -12.76 -22.86 -16.78
N SER A 362 -14.07 -23.00 -16.70
CA SER A 362 -14.70 -23.84 -15.68
C SER A 362 -15.98 -24.48 -16.17
N GLY A 363 -16.33 -25.64 -15.62
CA GLY A 363 -17.41 -26.43 -16.18
C GLY A 363 -17.75 -27.68 -15.40
N TRP A 364 -18.78 -28.39 -15.88
CA TRP A 364 -19.21 -29.66 -15.32
C TRP A 364 -18.51 -30.83 -16.01
N LEU A 365 -17.98 -31.74 -15.20
CA LEU A 365 -17.49 -33.05 -15.60
C LEU A 365 -18.52 -34.09 -15.16
N ARG A 366 -19.31 -34.59 -16.10
CA ARG A 366 -20.26 -35.68 -15.85
C ARG A 366 -19.66 -36.99 -16.34
N ILE A 367 -19.64 -38.00 -15.48
CA ILE A 367 -19.06 -39.30 -15.77
C ILE A 367 -20.10 -40.37 -15.52
N GLN A 368 -20.28 -41.26 -16.50
CA GLN A 368 -21.16 -42.42 -16.43
C GLN A 368 -20.33 -43.69 -16.56
N ALA A 369 -20.27 -44.49 -15.50
CA ALA A 369 -19.54 -45.76 -15.48
C ALA A 369 -20.34 -46.85 -16.19
N ASN A 370 -19.66 -47.60 -17.04
CA ASN A 370 -20.20 -48.70 -17.82
C ASN A 370 -19.84 -50.03 -17.16
N PHE A 371 -20.79 -50.95 -17.14
CA PHE A 371 -20.61 -52.28 -16.57
C PHE A 371 -21.13 -53.34 -17.53
N ASN A 372 -20.50 -54.52 -17.54
CA ASN A 372 -21.01 -55.68 -18.28
C ASN A 372 -22.19 -56.35 -17.56
N ASP A 373 -22.77 -57.39 -18.17
CA ASP A 373 -23.88 -58.17 -17.60
C ASP A 373 -23.54 -58.83 -16.25
N LEU A 374 -22.24 -59.03 -15.97
CA LEU A 374 -21.71 -59.56 -14.71
C LEU A 374 -21.44 -58.46 -13.66
N ARG A 375 -21.77 -57.20 -13.97
CA ARG A 375 -21.52 -55.99 -13.16
C ARG A 375 -20.04 -55.68 -12.92
N GLU A 376 -19.17 -56.10 -13.83
CA GLU A 376 -17.77 -55.72 -13.85
C GLU A 376 -17.59 -54.42 -14.64
N TYR A 377 -16.70 -53.55 -14.18
CA TYR A 377 -16.41 -52.25 -14.78
C TYR A 377 -15.77 -52.43 -16.16
N THR A 378 -16.36 -51.83 -17.20
CA THR A 378 -15.86 -51.91 -18.59
C THR A 378 -15.28 -50.60 -19.11
N GLY A 379 -15.50 -49.49 -18.40
CA GLY A 379 -15.05 -48.16 -18.80
C GLY A 379 -16.04 -47.07 -18.35
N ALA A 380 -15.91 -45.87 -18.91
CA ALA A 380 -16.84 -44.78 -18.60
C ALA A 380 -16.99 -43.77 -19.75
N ASP A 381 -18.15 -43.14 -19.77
CA ASP A 381 -18.51 -42.06 -20.69
C ASP A 381 -18.46 -40.73 -19.97
N ILE A 382 -17.68 -39.79 -20.50
CA ILE A 382 -17.37 -38.53 -19.84
C ILE A 382 -17.78 -37.38 -20.74
N THR A 383 -18.55 -36.45 -20.19
CA THR A 383 -18.91 -35.19 -20.85
C THR A 383 -18.40 -34.01 -20.03
N CYS A 384 -17.71 -33.09 -20.70
CA CYS A 384 -17.19 -31.85 -20.14
C CYS A 384 -17.95 -30.67 -20.75
N GLU A 385 -18.74 -29.97 -19.96
CA GLU A 385 -19.42 -28.73 -20.38
C GLU A 385 -18.65 -27.54 -19.82
N MET A 386 -17.75 -26.96 -20.63
CA MET A 386 -16.84 -25.90 -20.20
C MET A 386 -17.29 -24.53 -20.69
N GLU A 387 -17.14 -23.52 -19.83
CA GLU A 387 -17.42 -22.12 -20.13
C GLU A 387 -16.21 -21.23 -19.84
N TRP A 388 -16.01 -20.20 -20.66
CA TRP A 388 -15.02 -19.15 -20.40
C TRP A 388 -15.46 -17.80 -20.98
N GLN A 389 -14.87 -16.73 -20.47
CA GLN A 389 -15.02 -15.39 -21.04
C GLN A 389 -13.74 -15.02 -21.80
N SER A 390 -13.92 -14.47 -23.01
CA SER A 390 -12.80 -13.98 -23.81
C SER A 390 -12.48 -12.55 -23.38
N ASN A 391 -11.38 -12.39 -22.64
CA ASN A 391 -10.84 -11.08 -22.32
C ASN A 391 -10.21 -10.46 -23.57
N SER A 392 -10.55 -9.20 -23.88
CA SER A 392 -9.76 -8.42 -24.84
C SER A 392 -8.34 -8.17 -24.32
N ASP A 393 -7.38 -7.89 -25.22
CA ASP A 393 -5.97 -7.63 -24.86
C ASP A 393 -5.77 -6.49 -23.84
N LEU A 394 -6.75 -5.58 -23.73
CA LEU A 394 -6.80 -4.51 -22.73
C LEU A 394 -7.35 -4.99 -21.37
N GLU A 395 -8.30 -5.92 -21.36
CA GLU A 395 -8.88 -6.52 -20.15
C GLU A 395 -7.94 -7.56 -19.52
N ALA A 396 -7.22 -8.34 -20.32
CA ALA A 396 -6.25 -9.34 -19.83
C ALA A 396 -5.09 -8.71 -19.00
N LYS A 397 -4.76 -7.43 -19.25
CA LYS A 397 -3.78 -6.69 -18.45
C LYS A 397 -4.37 -6.05 -17.18
N ALA A 398 -5.69 -5.86 -17.13
CA ALA A 398 -6.39 -5.17 -16.04
C ALA A 398 -7.01 -6.15 -15.02
N SER A 399 -7.57 -7.28 -15.48
CA SER A 399 -7.97 -8.40 -14.63
C SER A 399 -6.80 -9.38 -14.49
N ALA A 400 -5.83 -9.06 -13.62
CA ALA A 400 -4.85 -10.07 -13.24
C ALA A 400 -5.62 -11.22 -12.57
N GLN A 401 -5.62 -12.41 -13.19
CA GLN A 401 -6.12 -13.62 -12.54
C GLN A 401 -5.44 -13.74 -11.18
N THR A 402 -6.26 -13.75 -10.11
CA THR A 402 -5.76 -13.84 -8.73
C THR A 402 -5.36 -15.25 -8.34
N VAL A 403 -5.68 -16.25 -9.16
CA VAL A 403 -5.41 -17.66 -8.94
C VAL A 403 -4.69 -18.25 -10.14
N TYR A 404 -3.64 -19.02 -9.84
CA TYR A 404 -2.96 -19.90 -10.78
C TYR A 404 -2.96 -21.33 -10.22
N ALA A 405 -3.15 -22.33 -11.07
CA ALA A 405 -3.04 -23.73 -10.68
C ALA A 405 -2.21 -24.51 -11.73
N PRO A 406 -1.26 -25.36 -11.30
CA PRO A 406 -0.51 -26.20 -12.23
C PRO A 406 -1.33 -27.38 -12.78
N TYR A 407 -2.45 -27.71 -12.14
CA TYR A 407 -3.37 -28.79 -12.51
C TYR A 407 -4.80 -28.25 -12.63
N THR A 408 -5.65 -28.99 -13.33
CA THR A 408 -7.11 -28.78 -13.29
C THR A 408 -7.61 -29.07 -11.89
N LEU A 409 -8.22 -28.08 -11.25
CA LEU A 409 -8.80 -28.23 -9.92
C LEU A 409 -10.16 -28.89 -10.01
N VAL A 410 -10.39 -29.90 -9.16
CA VAL A 410 -11.65 -30.65 -9.07
C VAL A 410 -12.40 -30.22 -7.82
N PHE A 411 -13.66 -29.86 -7.98
CA PHE A 411 -14.55 -29.44 -6.92
C PHE A 411 -15.76 -30.38 -6.83
N PRO A 412 -16.24 -30.70 -5.61
CA PRO A 412 -17.50 -31.42 -5.43
C PRO A 412 -18.71 -30.68 -6.01
N SER A 413 -18.66 -29.34 -6.05
CA SER A 413 -19.76 -28.51 -6.55
C SER A 413 -19.28 -27.16 -7.12
N ARG A 414 -20.14 -26.50 -7.90
CA ARG A 414 -19.91 -25.12 -8.36
C ARG A 414 -19.73 -24.15 -7.20
N GLU A 415 -20.47 -24.34 -6.09
CA GLU A 415 -20.38 -23.47 -4.91
C GLU A 415 -18.96 -23.46 -4.33
N GLU A 416 -18.29 -24.61 -4.24
CA GLU A 416 -16.94 -24.70 -3.69
C GLU A 416 -15.88 -24.02 -4.56
N LYS A 417 -16.08 -24.01 -5.88
CA LYS A 417 -15.24 -23.20 -6.78
C LYS A 417 -15.43 -21.71 -6.53
N LEU A 418 -16.67 -21.26 -6.36
CA LEU A 418 -16.96 -19.84 -6.06
C LEU A 418 -16.39 -19.42 -4.69
N LEU A 419 -16.32 -20.33 -3.72
CA LEU A 419 -15.63 -20.09 -2.45
C LEU A 419 -14.13 -19.83 -2.65
N LEU A 420 -13.46 -20.63 -3.49
CA LEU A 420 -12.05 -20.42 -3.81
C LEU A 420 -11.84 -19.07 -4.49
N ASP A 421 -12.70 -18.71 -5.44
CA ASP A 421 -12.61 -17.43 -6.14
C ASP A 421 -12.73 -16.26 -5.14
N TYR A 422 -13.76 -16.26 -4.29
CA TYR A 422 -13.93 -15.23 -3.26
C TYR A 422 -12.76 -15.18 -2.27
N PHE A 423 -12.34 -16.35 -1.76
CA PHE A 423 -11.22 -16.44 -0.83
C PHE A 423 -9.93 -15.89 -1.45
N SER A 424 -9.62 -16.27 -2.69
CA SER A 424 -8.43 -15.80 -3.40
C SER A 424 -8.42 -14.29 -3.61
N GLN A 425 -9.57 -13.71 -4.00
CA GLN A 425 -9.70 -12.27 -4.18
C GLN A 425 -9.45 -11.55 -2.86
N ARG A 426 -10.06 -12.02 -1.77
CA ARG A 426 -9.86 -11.45 -0.43
C ARG A 426 -8.41 -11.53 0.02
N VAL A 427 -7.78 -12.70 -0.10
CA VAL A 427 -6.40 -12.92 0.33
C VAL A 427 -5.41 -12.12 -0.51
N CYS A 428 -5.52 -12.15 -1.84
CA CYS A 428 -4.63 -11.40 -2.72
C CYS A 428 -4.78 -9.89 -2.50
N PHE A 429 -5.99 -9.39 -2.26
CA PHE A 429 -6.21 -7.97 -1.98
C PHE A 429 -5.67 -7.57 -0.59
N LEU A 430 -5.84 -8.41 0.42
CA LEU A 430 -5.20 -8.21 1.73
C LEU A 430 -3.67 -8.23 1.62
N TYR A 431 -3.12 -9.21 0.90
CA TYR A 431 -1.68 -9.33 0.66
C TYR A 431 -1.12 -8.10 -0.05
N GLN A 432 -1.77 -7.65 -1.13
CA GLN A 432 -1.38 -6.45 -1.86
C GLN A 432 -1.45 -5.22 -0.96
N THR A 433 -2.51 -5.07 -0.16
CA THR A 433 -2.63 -3.92 0.75
C THR A 433 -1.57 -3.96 1.85
N ILE A 434 -1.32 -5.12 2.44
CA ILE A 434 -0.24 -5.31 3.43
C ILE A 434 1.11 -5.03 2.79
N ALA A 435 1.35 -5.48 1.57
CA ALA A 435 2.58 -5.18 0.83
C ALA A 435 2.74 -3.69 0.48
N GLN A 436 1.63 -2.97 0.33
CA GLN A 436 1.63 -1.52 0.09
C GLN A 436 1.85 -0.72 1.37
N MET A 437 1.23 -1.11 2.49
CA MET A 437 1.16 -0.29 3.70
C MET A 437 2.05 -0.80 4.84
N GLY A 438 2.25 -2.12 4.94
CA GLY A 438 3.11 -2.77 5.93
C GLY A 438 4.46 -3.09 5.30
N GLY A 439 5.55 -2.51 5.81
CA GLY A 439 6.91 -2.74 5.29
C GLY A 439 7.33 -4.21 5.20
N ALA A 440 8.49 -4.52 4.60
CA ALA A 440 8.94 -5.89 4.29
C ALA A 440 8.77 -6.91 5.42
N THR A 441 9.02 -6.51 6.67
CA THR A 441 8.84 -7.36 7.86
C THR A 441 7.39 -7.80 8.07
N VAL A 442 6.42 -6.92 7.80
CA VAL A 442 4.98 -7.20 7.96
C VAL A 442 4.50 -8.13 6.84
N VAL A 443 5.04 -7.97 5.63
CA VAL A 443 4.76 -8.84 4.48
C VAL A 443 5.26 -10.25 4.69
N GLU A 444 6.52 -10.41 5.14
CA GLU A 444 7.06 -11.74 5.40
C GLU A 444 6.36 -12.43 6.57
N ALA A 445 5.97 -11.68 7.60
CA ALA A 445 5.12 -12.21 8.67
C ALA A 445 3.73 -12.63 8.15
N PHE A 446 3.13 -11.88 7.22
CA PHE A 446 1.87 -12.28 6.58
C PHE A 446 2.02 -13.55 5.75
N LYS A 447 3.08 -13.68 4.94
CA LYS A 447 3.35 -14.91 4.16
C LYS A 447 3.59 -16.11 5.07
N THR A 448 4.29 -15.90 6.19
CA THR A 448 4.54 -16.95 7.18
C THR A 448 3.24 -17.39 7.85
N LEU A 449 2.39 -16.44 8.23
CA LEU A 449 1.06 -16.72 8.76
C LEU A 449 0.20 -17.46 7.74
N PHE A 450 0.18 -16.98 6.48
CA PHE A 450 -0.55 -17.61 5.39
C PHE A 450 -0.16 -19.07 5.22
N ARG A 451 1.15 -19.36 5.13
CA ARG A 451 1.67 -20.73 5.04
C ARG A 451 1.30 -21.58 6.26
N SER A 452 1.37 -21.03 7.46
CA SER A 452 1.02 -21.76 8.68
C SER A 452 -0.47 -22.11 8.73
N VAL A 453 -1.32 -21.18 8.31
CA VAL A 453 -2.77 -21.33 8.34
C VAL A 453 -3.25 -22.31 7.26
N THR A 454 -2.64 -22.28 6.07
CA THR A 454 -2.96 -23.22 4.99
C THR A 454 -2.49 -24.64 5.30
N GLN A 455 -1.28 -24.81 5.87
CA GLN A 455 -0.80 -26.12 6.30
C GLN A 455 -1.70 -26.78 7.36
N LYS A 456 -2.24 -26.01 8.31
CA LYS A 456 -3.14 -26.54 9.35
C LYS A 456 -4.45 -27.10 8.78
N GLU A 457 -4.91 -26.53 7.67
CA GLU A 457 -6.15 -26.92 6.99
C GLU A 457 -5.92 -27.95 5.87
N ASN A 458 -4.70 -28.54 5.79
CA ASN A 458 -4.30 -29.50 4.77
C ASN A 458 -4.43 -29.00 3.32
N CYS A 459 -4.21 -27.71 3.08
CA CYS A 459 -4.16 -27.15 1.73
C CYS A 459 -2.76 -26.69 1.33
N ILE A 460 -2.49 -26.69 0.03
CA ILE A 460 -1.20 -26.29 -0.55
C ILE A 460 -1.43 -25.03 -1.37
N PHE A 461 -1.40 -23.88 -0.67
CA PHE A 461 -1.49 -22.56 -1.28
C PHE A 461 -0.17 -21.80 -1.08
N SER A 462 0.24 -21.03 -2.09
CA SER A 462 1.37 -20.11 -1.99
C SER A 462 1.05 -18.76 -2.65
N LEU A 463 1.75 -17.70 -2.22
CA LEU A 463 1.59 -16.35 -2.78
C LEU A 463 2.83 -15.99 -3.61
N GLN A 464 2.63 -15.71 -4.89
CA GLN A 464 3.68 -15.34 -5.86
C GLN A 464 3.20 -14.18 -6.74
N ASP A 465 4.02 -13.13 -6.89
CA ASP A 465 3.82 -12.04 -7.87
C ASP A 465 2.37 -11.53 -7.99
N ASP A 466 1.74 -11.22 -6.85
CA ASP A 466 0.35 -10.71 -6.73
C ASP A 466 -0.77 -11.73 -6.98
N SER A 467 -0.43 -13.01 -7.09
CA SER A 467 -1.37 -14.12 -7.33
C SER A 467 -1.19 -15.27 -6.32
N MET A 468 -2.26 -16.04 -6.14
CA MET A 468 -2.28 -17.22 -5.29
C MET A 468 -2.11 -18.47 -6.16
N VAL A 469 -1.06 -19.24 -5.91
CA VAL A 469 -0.84 -20.55 -6.52
C VAL A 469 -1.55 -21.59 -5.69
N VAL A 470 -2.42 -22.38 -6.33
CA VAL A 470 -3.24 -23.41 -5.70
C VAL A 470 -2.86 -24.78 -6.26
N GLU A 471 -2.31 -25.64 -5.41
CA GLU A 471 -1.97 -27.03 -5.78
C GLU A 471 -2.95 -28.04 -5.19
N ALA A 472 -3.47 -27.78 -3.99
CA ALA A 472 -4.45 -28.63 -3.33
C ALA A 472 -5.47 -27.80 -2.55
N ILE A 473 -6.76 -28.03 -2.82
CA ILE A 473 -7.89 -27.38 -2.14
C ILE A 473 -8.17 -28.04 -0.78
N PRO A 474 -8.73 -27.30 0.21
CA PRO A 474 -9.05 -27.87 1.51
C PRO A 474 -10.16 -28.94 1.41
N PRO A 475 -10.13 -29.96 2.30
CA PRO A 475 -11.11 -31.06 2.27
C PRO A 475 -12.50 -30.64 2.78
N GLN A 476 -12.61 -29.54 3.54
CA GLN A 476 -13.87 -29.01 4.04
C GLN A 476 -14.02 -27.53 3.66
N PRO A 477 -15.20 -27.08 3.17
CA PRO A 477 -15.44 -25.69 2.83
C PRO A 477 -15.28 -24.71 4.00
N THR A 478 -15.48 -25.16 5.24
CA THR A 478 -15.33 -24.38 6.46
C THR A 478 -13.90 -23.87 6.67
N ALA A 479 -12.90 -24.56 6.11
CA ALA A 479 -11.50 -24.16 6.17
C ALA A 479 -11.28 -22.75 5.62
N TYR A 480 -11.95 -22.38 4.51
CA TYR A 480 -11.81 -21.04 3.92
C TYR A 480 -12.19 -19.93 4.89
N ARG A 481 -13.23 -20.13 5.71
CA ARG A 481 -13.63 -19.18 6.75
C ARG A 481 -12.56 -19.08 7.84
N THR A 482 -12.10 -20.21 8.37
CA THR A 482 -11.06 -20.24 9.42
C THR A 482 -9.80 -19.51 8.96
N MET A 483 -9.35 -19.82 7.74
CA MET A 483 -8.17 -19.18 7.15
C MET A 483 -8.39 -17.68 6.96
N LEU A 484 -9.52 -17.28 6.37
CA LEU A 484 -9.81 -15.88 6.08
C LEU A 484 -9.96 -15.05 7.36
N VAL A 485 -10.56 -15.59 8.42
CA VAL A 485 -10.67 -14.92 9.73
C VAL A 485 -9.29 -14.67 10.32
N ALA A 486 -8.40 -15.67 10.31
CA ALA A 486 -7.04 -15.52 10.83
C ALA A 486 -6.24 -14.45 10.05
N LEU A 487 -6.31 -14.48 8.72
CA LEU A 487 -5.64 -13.51 7.86
C LEU A 487 -6.22 -12.10 8.00
N THR A 488 -7.54 -11.99 8.12
CA THR A 488 -8.23 -10.71 8.31
C THR A 488 -7.93 -10.12 9.68
N ASN A 489 -7.86 -10.94 10.73
CA ASN A 489 -7.49 -10.46 12.07
C ASN A 489 -6.06 -9.93 12.10
N TYR A 490 -5.12 -10.64 11.47
CA TYR A 490 -3.76 -10.13 11.30
C TYR A 490 -3.75 -8.82 10.49
N ALA A 491 -4.52 -8.74 9.41
CA ALA A 491 -4.62 -7.51 8.63
C ALA A 491 -5.19 -6.35 9.44
N ARG A 492 -6.25 -6.58 10.25
CA ARG A 492 -6.86 -5.56 11.12
C ARG A 492 -5.85 -5.04 12.15
N ASP A 493 -5.06 -5.96 12.69
CA ASP A 493 -4.00 -5.65 13.64
C ASP A 493 -2.89 -4.78 13.03
N MET A 494 -2.63 -4.91 11.73
CA MET A 494 -1.53 -4.22 11.05
C MET A 494 -1.96 -2.96 10.28
N LEU A 495 -3.17 -2.92 9.72
CA LEU A 495 -3.61 -1.90 8.76
C LEU A 495 -4.75 -1.01 9.26
N SER A 496 -5.16 -1.16 10.53
CA SER A 496 -6.37 -0.57 11.15
C SER A 496 -7.68 -1.24 10.68
N VAL A 497 -8.67 -1.26 11.58
CA VAL A 497 -9.97 -1.93 11.35
C VAL A 497 -10.72 -1.29 10.19
N ASP A 498 -10.64 0.03 10.05
CA ASP A 498 -11.37 0.78 9.02
C ASP A 498 -10.84 0.47 7.62
N VAL A 499 -9.52 0.37 7.45
CA VAL A 499 -8.91 0.00 6.16
C VAL A 499 -9.34 -1.40 5.77
N VAL A 500 -9.26 -2.37 6.69
CA VAL A 500 -9.67 -3.75 6.38
C VAL A 500 -11.17 -3.86 6.10
N THR A 501 -11.99 -3.06 6.77
CA THR A 501 -13.44 -3.00 6.53
C THR A 501 -13.74 -2.38 5.16
N ALA A 502 -13.08 -1.29 4.79
CA ALA A 502 -13.20 -0.66 3.48
C ALA A 502 -12.73 -1.60 2.35
N LEU A 503 -11.62 -2.32 2.55
CA LEU A 503 -11.14 -3.35 1.62
C LEU A 503 -12.17 -4.47 1.46
N THR A 504 -12.76 -4.93 2.57
CA THR A 504 -13.79 -5.96 2.56
C THR A 504 -15.00 -5.52 1.74
N ARG A 505 -15.52 -4.32 2.02
CA ARG A 505 -16.65 -3.76 1.28
C ARG A 505 -16.34 -3.62 -0.21
N ARG A 506 -15.12 -3.20 -0.54
CA ARG A 506 -14.70 -3.01 -1.92
C ARG A 506 -14.55 -4.31 -2.70
N VAL A 507 -14.02 -5.37 -2.07
CA VAL A 507 -14.02 -6.71 -2.70
C VAL A 507 -15.46 -7.15 -2.94
N ASP A 508 -16.34 -6.96 -1.96
CA ASP A 508 -17.76 -7.32 -2.12
C ASP A 508 -18.44 -6.54 -3.26
N GLU A 509 -18.18 -5.24 -3.40
CA GLU A 509 -18.72 -4.40 -4.49
C GLU A 509 -18.25 -4.84 -5.89
N MET A 510 -17.04 -5.42 -6.00
CA MET A 510 -16.47 -5.92 -7.26
C MET A 510 -16.83 -7.39 -7.55
N THR A 511 -17.38 -8.10 -6.57
CA THR A 511 -17.67 -9.54 -6.64
C THR A 511 -19.05 -9.80 -7.28
N GLU A 512 -19.16 -10.87 -8.07
CA GLU A 512 -20.45 -11.27 -8.65
C GLU A 512 -21.47 -11.68 -7.59
N LYS A 513 -22.76 -11.42 -7.86
CA LYS A 513 -23.84 -11.67 -6.89
C LYS A 513 -23.94 -13.14 -6.46
N ASP A 514 -23.73 -14.07 -7.39
CA ASP A 514 -23.74 -15.50 -7.10
C ASP A 514 -22.56 -15.93 -6.22
N VAL A 515 -21.37 -15.37 -6.45
CA VAL A 515 -20.20 -15.57 -5.58
C VAL A 515 -20.48 -15.02 -4.17
N LEU A 516 -21.10 -13.84 -4.05
CA LEU A 516 -21.45 -13.23 -2.76
C LEU A 516 -22.45 -14.07 -1.97
N VAL A 517 -23.49 -14.60 -2.63
CA VAL A 517 -24.50 -15.46 -1.99
C VAL A 517 -23.86 -16.72 -1.41
N VAL A 518 -22.92 -17.32 -2.14
CA VAL A 518 -22.17 -18.48 -1.64
C VAL A 518 -21.23 -18.09 -0.49
N ALA A 519 -20.49 -16.99 -0.62
CA ALA A 519 -19.60 -16.51 0.45
C ALA A 519 -20.37 -16.25 1.76
N GLU A 520 -21.58 -15.68 1.66
CA GLU A 520 -22.47 -15.44 2.79
C GLU A 520 -22.99 -16.74 3.41
N LYS A 521 -23.44 -17.70 2.58
CA LYS A 521 -23.88 -19.04 3.01
C LYS A 521 -22.84 -19.77 3.86
N PHE A 522 -21.55 -19.63 3.54
CA PHE A 522 -20.46 -20.27 4.27
C PHE A 522 -19.80 -19.36 5.33
N GLY A 523 -20.33 -18.14 5.55
CA GLY A 523 -19.88 -17.23 6.60
C GLY A 523 -18.50 -16.59 6.36
N LEU A 524 -18.10 -16.43 5.08
CA LEU A 524 -16.88 -15.70 4.69
C LEU A 524 -17.11 -14.18 4.65
N ARG A 525 -18.38 -13.77 4.67
CA ARG A 525 -18.83 -12.37 4.76
C ARG A 525 -19.21 -12.07 6.21
N SER A 526 -18.71 -10.97 6.75
CA SER A 526 -18.95 -10.52 8.14
C SER A 526 -19.41 -9.08 8.17
#